data_AF-A0A6P0CG40-F1
#
_entry.id   AF-A0A6P0CG40-F1
#
_cell.length_a   1.000
_cell.length_b   1.000
_cell.length_c   1.000
_cell.angle_alpha   90.00
_cell.angle_beta   90.00
_cell.angle_gamma   90.00
#
_symmetry.space_group_name_H-M   'P 1'
#
loop_
_entity.id
_entity.type
_entity.pdbx_description
1 polymer ?
#
loop_
_entity_poly.entity_id
_entity_poly.type
_entity_poly.pdbx_seq_one_letter_code
_entity_poly.pdbx_strand_id
1 'polypeptide(L)'
;RKRTRVFSELVSHYLFEDRFGRPGKGNDKGKVEGTVGYTRRNFMVPMAHALAYPNALQALHFLIQWPAPDHAAQLVENRTDELDGNCYEVLAPAAEILAEKHPLAATLALRAMIEFTLGAARSKRYRHAARHLLECDNLARQANDFGAIEAHDAFVARLKTKHGRKQSFWQLVH
;
A
#
# COMPACT_ATOMS: atom_id res chain seq x y z
N ARG A 1 -9.51 40.64 17.12
CA ARG A 1 -9.46 40.36 15.66
C ARG A 1 -10.89 40.53 15.11
N LYS A 2 -11.10 41.24 14.00
CA LYS A 2 -12.44 41.40 13.39
C LYS A 2 -12.83 40.08 12.71
N ARG A 3 -14.01 39.53 13.00
CA ARG A 3 -14.57 38.38 12.26
C ARG A 3 -14.88 38.82 10.83
N THR A 4 -14.66 37.93 9.87
CA THR A 4 -15.16 38.13 8.51
C THR A 4 -16.68 37.96 8.49
N ARG A 5 -17.37 38.70 7.62
CA ARG A 5 -18.84 38.67 7.54
C ARG A 5 -19.39 37.25 7.36
N VAL A 6 -18.77 36.48 6.45
CA VAL A 6 -19.13 35.10 6.15
C VAL A 6 -19.00 34.18 7.37
N PHE A 7 -17.97 34.38 8.20
CA PHE A 7 -17.79 33.57 9.41
C PHE A 7 -18.82 33.91 10.49
N SER A 8 -19.19 35.19 10.61
CA SER A 8 -20.28 35.60 11.51
C SER A 8 -21.63 35.03 11.09
N GLU A 9 -21.92 35.01 9.78
CA GLU A 9 -23.13 34.39 9.22
C GLU A 9 -23.18 32.89 9.53
N LEU A 10 -22.06 32.17 9.34
CA LEU A 10 -21.93 30.75 9.67
C LEU A 10 -22.20 30.46 11.17
N VAL A 11 -21.56 31.23 12.06
CA VAL A 11 -21.74 31.10 13.52
C VAL A 11 -23.19 31.38 13.92
N SER A 12 -23.80 32.41 13.34
CA SER A 12 -25.21 32.73 13.60
C SER A 12 -26.17 31.65 13.14
N HIS A 13 -25.85 30.95 12.03
CA HIS A 13 -26.72 29.93 11.46
C HIS A 13 -26.64 28.60 12.23
N TYR A 14 -25.43 28.20 12.63
CA TYR A 14 -25.18 26.91 13.30
C TYR A 14 -25.02 27.02 14.82
N LEU A 15 -25.13 28.23 15.39
CA LEU A 15 -25.17 28.52 16.84
C LEU A 15 -24.03 27.87 17.65
N PHE A 16 -22.79 27.96 17.18
CA PHE A 16 -21.62 27.45 17.91
C PHE A 16 -20.72 28.58 18.41
N GLU A 17 -20.09 28.39 19.57
CA GLU A 17 -19.10 29.33 20.09
C GLU A 17 -17.75 29.16 19.36
N ASP A 18 -17.23 30.25 18.78
CA ASP A 18 -15.89 30.29 18.21
C ASP A 18 -14.83 30.56 19.29
N ARG A 19 -13.81 29.69 19.37
CA ARG A 19 -12.59 29.93 20.15
C ARG A 19 -11.38 29.96 19.23
N PHE A 20 -10.83 31.14 18.98
CA PHE A 20 -9.59 31.29 18.22
C PHE A 20 -8.36 31.01 19.09
N GLY A 21 -7.44 30.18 18.59
CA GLY A 21 -6.15 29.94 19.22
C GLY A 21 -5.26 31.20 19.24
N ARG A 22 -4.40 31.34 20.26
CA ARG A 22 -3.46 32.48 20.38
C ARG A 22 -2.30 32.28 19.39
N PRO A 23 -1.91 33.29 18.59
CA PRO A 23 -0.72 33.22 17.75
C PRO A 23 0.54 33.05 18.61
N GLY A 24 1.41 32.10 18.26
CA GLY A 24 2.68 31.84 18.99
C GLY A 24 2.59 30.87 20.17
N LYS A 25 1.40 30.36 20.51
CA LYS A 25 1.23 29.23 21.44
C LYS A 25 1.01 27.96 20.63
N GLY A 26 1.61 26.83 21.03
CA GLY A 26 1.30 25.52 20.47
C GLY A 26 -0.17 25.19 20.69
N ASN A 27 -1.01 25.58 19.74
CA ASN A 27 -2.43 25.26 19.77
C ASN A 27 -2.61 23.81 19.31
N ASP A 28 -3.73 23.21 19.72
CA ASP A 28 -4.10 21.80 19.53
C ASP A 28 -4.23 21.34 18.07
N LYS A 29 -3.71 22.12 17.11
CA LYS A 29 -3.71 21.84 15.66
C LYS A 29 -3.23 20.41 15.38
N GLY A 30 -2.13 19.95 15.98
CA GLY A 30 -1.65 18.58 15.81
C GLY A 30 -2.63 17.51 16.29
N LYS A 31 -3.36 17.78 17.39
CA LYS A 31 -4.39 16.87 17.91
C LYS A 31 -5.66 16.90 17.05
N VAL A 32 -6.06 18.08 16.57
CA VAL A 32 -7.20 18.25 15.66
C VAL A 32 -6.90 17.61 14.30
N GLU A 33 -5.71 17.80 13.74
CA GLU A 33 -5.24 17.15 12.51
C GLU A 33 -5.15 15.62 12.70
N GLY A 34 -4.64 15.17 13.84
CA GLY A 34 -4.64 13.75 14.20
C GLY A 34 -6.06 13.16 14.29
N THR A 35 -7.00 13.88 14.91
CA THR A 35 -8.40 13.46 15.04
C THR A 35 -9.11 13.46 13.69
N VAL A 36 -8.98 14.52 12.89
CA VAL A 36 -9.57 14.59 11.54
C VAL A 36 -8.99 13.50 10.64
N GLY A 37 -7.67 13.26 10.69
CA GLY A 37 -7.02 12.18 9.97
C GLY A 37 -7.48 10.79 10.43
N TYR A 38 -7.73 10.60 11.73
CA TYR A 38 -8.31 9.37 12.27
C TYR A 38 -9.77 9.19 11.82
N THR A 39 -10.60 10.22 11.92
CA THR A 39 -12.01 10.15 11.55
C THR A 39 -12.21 9.89 10.06
N ARG A 40 -11.42 10.54 9.21
CA ARG A 40 -11.40 10.23 7.77
C ARG A 40 -11.03 8.76 7.56
N ARG A 41 -9.89 8.30 8.08
CA ARG A 41 -9.44 6.91 7.88
C ARG A 41 -10.43 5.85 8.36
N ASN A 42 -11.20 6.11 9.42
CA ASN A 42 -12.00 5.07 10.08
C ASN A 42 -13.53 5.15 9.86
N PHE A 43 -14.13 6.35 9.71
CA PHE A 43 -15.59 6.49 9.77
C PHE A 43 -16.24 7.01 8.48
N MET A 44 -15.48 7.61 7.57
CA MET A 44 -16.04 8.29 6.39
C MET A 44 -15.84 7.54 5.06
N VAL A 45 -15.31 6.32 5.08
CA VAL A 45 -15.18 5.46 3.88
C VAL A 45 -15.74 4.07 4.17
N PRO A 46 -16.69 3.56 3.36
CA PRO A 46 -17.17 2.18 3.49
C PRO A 46 -16.08 1.19 3.06
N MET A 47 -15.20 0.80 3.99
CA MET A 47 -14.06 -0.10 3.69
C MET A 47 -14.50 -1.44 3.09
N ALA A 48 -15.64 -1.97 3.54
CA ALA A 48 -16.24 -3.17 2.96
C ALA A 48 -16.54 -3.02 1.46
N HIS A 49 -16.98 -1.83 1.03
CA HIS A 49 -17.21 -1.56 -0.39
C HIS A 49 -15.90 -1.51 -1.18
N ALA A 50 -14.86 -0.87 -0.62
CA ALA A 50 -13.55 -0.82 -1.25
C ALA A 50 -12.95 -2.23 -1.44
N LEU A 51 -13.05 -3.08 -0.42
CA LEU A 51 -12.56 -4.47 -0.49
C LEU A 51 -13.32 -5.33 -1.50
N ALA A 52 -14.63 -5.14 -1.60
CA ALA A 52 -15.50 -5.86 -2.52
C ALA A 52 -15.52 -5.27 -3.95
N TYR A 53 -14.81 -4.16 -4.19
CA TYR A 53 -14.87 -3.48 -5.48
C TYR A 53 -14.32 -4.38 -6.60
N PRO A 54 -14.98 -4.50 -7.76
CA PRO A 54 -14.63 -5.52 -8.76
C PRO A 54 -13.19 -5.46 -9.27
N ASN A 55 -12.61 -4.27 -9.39
CA ASN A 55 -11.22 -4.13 -9.82
C ASN A 55 -10.27 -4.04 -8.62
N ALA A 56 -9.56 -5.14 -8.33
CA ALA A 56 -8.64 -5.23 -7.21
C ALA A 56 -7.53 -4.16 -7.25
N LEU A 57 -7.00 -3.82 -8.43
CA LEU A 57 -5.94 -2.80 -8.53
C LEU A 57 -6.44 -1.38 -8.27
N GLN A 58 -7.64 -1.04 -8.73
CA GLN A 58 -8.27 0.25 -8.42
C GLN A 58 -8.59 0.36 -6.93
N ALA A 59 -9.10 -0.72 -6.34
CA ALA A 59 -9.33 -0.79 -4.90
C ALA A 59 -8.03 -0.63 -4.11
N LEU A 60 -6.96 -1.34 -4.51
CA LEU A 60 -5.66 -1.24 -3.88
C LEU A 60 -5.09 0.17 -3.98
N HIS A 61 -5.14 0.76 -5.17
CA HIS A 61 -4.68 2.13 -5.38
C HIS A 61 -5.43 3.11 -4.46
N PHE A 62 -6.76 2.99 -4.37
CA PHE A 62 -7.56 3.78 -3.46
C PHE A 62 -7.15 3.59 -1.99
N LEU A 63 -6.98 2.35 -1.52
CA LEU A 63 -6.63 2.07 -0.12
C LEU A 63 -5.23 2.61 0.25
N ILE A 64 -4.30 2.58 -0.70
CA ILE A 64 -2.97 3.17 -0.55
C ILE A 64 -3.03 4.71 -0.48
N GLN A 65 -3.84 5.34 -1.33
CA GLN A 65 -4.04 6.79 -1.32
C GLN A 65 -4.90 7.28 -0.13
N TRP A 66 -5.76 6.42 0.42
CA TRP A 66 -6.58 6.65 1.62
C TRP A 66 -5.87 6.24 2.94
N PRO A 67 -4.54 6.19 2.93
CA PRO A 67 -3.65 5.34 3.74
C PRO A 67 -4.37 4.39 4.73
N ALA A 68 -4.95 3.32 4.19
CA ALA A 68 -5.58 2.23 4.94
C ALA A 68 -4.79 0.92 4.75
N PRO A 69 -3.56 0.80 5.33
CA PRO A 69 -2.64 -0.31 5.08
C PRO A 69 -3.20 -1.66 5.51
N ASP A 70 -3.95 -1.74 6.61
CA ASP A 70 -4.56 -3.00 7.06
C ASP A 70 -5.54 -3.57 6.03
N HIS A 71 -6.34 -2.69 5.42
CA HIS A 71 -7.30 -3.08 4.39
C HIS A 71 -6.60 -3.35 3.05
N ALA A 72 -5.55 -2.59 2.72
CA ALA A 72 -4.73 -2.85 1.54
C ALA A 72 -4.05 -4.23 1.63
N ALA A 73 -3.53 -4.60 2.81
CA ALA A 73 -2.97 -5.92 3.08
C ALA A 73 -4.02 -7.02 2.89
N GLN A 74 -5.18 -6.85 3.52
CA GLN A 74 -6.30 -7.79 3.39
C GLN A 74 -6.71 -7.98 1.92
N LEU A 75 -6.77 -6.90 1.13
CA LEU A 75 -7.11 -6.98 -0.28
C LEU A 75 -6.06 -7.78 -1.06
N VAL A 76 -4.78 -7.48 -0.85
CA VAL A 76 -3.67 -8.14 -1.55
C VAL A 76 -3.64 -9.64 -1.22
N GLU A 77 -3.78 -10.01 0.05
CA GLU A 77 -3.73 -11.40 0.50
C GLU A 77 -4.92 -12.23 0.00
N ASN A 78 -6.13 -11.65 -0.05
CA ASN A 78 -7.33 -12.39 -0.48
C ASN A 78 -7.51 -12.43 -2.00
N ARG A 79 -6.92 -11.49 -2.75
CA ARG A 79 -7.15 -11.31 -4.19
C ARG A 79 -5.84 -11.21 -4.97
N THR A 80 -4.79 -11.90 -4.52
CA THR A 80 -3.46 -11.85 -5.14
C THR A 80 -3.50 -12.20 -6.63
N ASP A 81 -4.31 -13.20 -7.01
CA ASP A 81 -4.40 -13.68 -8.39
C ASP A 81 -5.02 -12.65 -9.35
N GLU A 82 -5.69 -11.62 -8.83
CA GLU A 82 -6.28 -10.54 -9.62
C GLU A 82 -5.33 -9.35 -9.83
N LEU A 83 -4.15 -9.36 -9.20
CA LEU A 83 -3.18 -8.26 -9.30
C LEU A 83 -2.40 -8.36 -10.62
N ASP A 84 -2.68 -7.45 -11.56
CA ASP A 84 -1.84 -7.31 -12.77
C ASP A 84 -0.47 -6.74 -12.39
N GLY A 85 0.54 -7.62 -12.38
CA GLY A 85 1.95 -7.30 -12.14
C GLY A 85 2.57 -6.27 -13.11
N ASN A 86 1.88 -5.89 -14.19
CA ASN A 86 2.30 -4.80 -15.06
C ASN A 86 2.03 -3.41 -14.44
N CYS A 87 1.08 -3.29 -13.51
CA CYS A 87 0.66 -2.05 -12.88
C CYS A 87 1.63 -1.58 -11.79
N TYR A 88 2.88 -1.34 -12.22
CA TYR A 88 4.00 -0.94 -11.35
C TYR A 88 3.68 0.30 -10.50
N GLU A 89 2.99 1.30 -11.08
CA GLU A 89 2.61 2.55 -10.41
C GLU A 89 1.69 2.36 -9.19
N VAL A 90 1.02 1.20 -9.10
CA VAL A 90 0.18 0.85 -7.95
C VAL A 90 0.91 -0.13 -7.03
N LEU A 91 1.51 -1.16 -7.59
CA LEU A 91 2.09 -2.26 -6.81
C LEU A 91 3.40 -1.89 -6.11
N ALA A 92 4.25 -1.06 -6.70
CA ALA A 92 5.50 -0.66 -6.06
C ALA A 92 5.26 0.21 -4.81
N PRO A 93 4.45 1.29 -4.87
CA PRO A 93 4.11 2.06 -3.65
C PRO A 93 3.35 1.22 -2.63
N ALA A 94 2.48 0.30 -3.08
CA ALA A 94 1.76 -0.59 -2.17
C ALA A 94 2.74 -1.49 -1.39
N ALA A 95 3.69 -2.13 -2.07
CA ALA A 95 4.68 -2.98 -1.43
C ALA A 95 5.52 -2.22 -0.39
N GLU A 96 5.96 -1.00 -0.72
CA GLU A 96 6.74 -0.15 0.20
C GLU A 96 5.95 0.23 1.46
N ILE A 97 4.68 0.62 1.31
CA ILE A 97 3.81 0.99 2.44
C ILE A 97 3.48 -0.21 3.32
N LEU A 98 3.32 -1.39 2.71
CA LEU A 98 2.94 -2.61 3.40
C LEU A 98 4.12 -3.29 4.10
N ALA A 99 5.35 -3.09 3.63
CA ALA A 99 6.55 -3.82 4.08
C ALA A 99 6.74 -3.83 5.60
N GLU A 100 6.50 -2.70 6.28
CA GLU A 100 6.77 -2.57 7.72
C GLU A 100 5.81 -3.39 8.60
N LYS A 101 4.52 -3.40 8.25
CA LYS A 101 3.46 -3.98 9.11
C LYS A 101 2.80 -5.21 8.54
N HIS A 102 2.87 -5.38 7.23
CA HIS A 102 2.24 -6.45 6.46
C HIS A 102 3.26 -7.05 5.48
N PRO A 103 4.35 -7.66 5.98
CA PRO A 103 5.43 -8.20 5.13
C PRO A 103 4.93 -9.29 4.16
N LEU A 104 3.87 -10.02 4.52
CA LEU A 104 3.24 -11.01 3.65
C LEU A 104 2.59 -10.35 2.43
N ALA A 105 1.70 -9.37 2.65
CA ALA A 105 1.06 -8.62 1.58
C ALA A 105 2.09 -7.91 0.68
N ALA A 106 3.12 -7.29 1.26
CA ALA A 106 4.21 -6.69 0.50
C ALA A 106 4.91 -7.72 -0.41
N THR A 107 5.21 -8.91 0.12
CA THR A 107 5.80 -10.01 -0.63
C THR A 107 4.92 -10.44 -1.81
N LEU A 108 3.62 -10.57 -1.62
CA LEU A 108 2.69 -10.96 -2.69
C LEU A 108 2.64 -9.93 -3.83
N ALA A 109 2.59 -8.64 -3.50
CA ALA A 109 2.64 -7.56 -4.50
C ALA A 109 3.95 -7.56 -5.31
N LEU A 110 5.09 -7.77 -4.64
CA LEU A 110 6.40 -7.90 -5.28
C LEU A 110 6.47 -9.12 -6.20
N ARG A 111 5.99 -10.28 -5.72
CA ARG A 111 5.95 -11.53 -6.51
C ARG A 111 5.08 -11.41 -7.76
N ALA A 112 3.95 -10.70 -7.70
CA ALA A 112 3.13 -10.41 -8.87
C ALA A 112 3.92 -9.64 -9.95
N MET A 113 4.67 -8.60 -9.55
CA MET A 113 5.52 -7.84 -10.47
C MET A 113 6.67 -8.68 -11.06
N ILE A 114 7.26 -9.58 -10.28
CA ILE A 114 8.32 -10.50 -10.73
C ILE A 114 7.78 -11.49 -11.76
N GLU A 115 6.68 -12.18 -11.45
CA GLU A 115 6.02 -13.14 -12.34
C GLU A 115 5.64 -12.49 -13.67
N PHE A 116 5.02 -11.30 -13.64
CA PHE A 116 4.70 -10.57 -14.86
C PHE A 116 5.96 -10.22 -15.66
N THR A 117 6.97 -9.67 -15.00
CA THR A 117 8.21 -9.22 -15.67
C THR A 117 8.91 -10.37 -16.38
N LEU A 118 9.00 -11.54 -15.74
CA LEU A 118 9.63 -12.72 -16.32
C LEU A 118 8.73 -13.40 -17.35
N GLY A 119 7.43 -13.55 -17.06
CA GLY A 119 6.43 -14.13 -17.96
C GLY A 119 6.35 -13.36 -19.29
N ALA A 120 6.24 -12.04 -19.24
CA ALA A 120 6.18 -11.16 -20.41
C ALA A 120 7.58 -10.80 -20.98
N ALA A 121 8.66 -11.41 -20.46
CA ALA A 121 10.04 -11.21 -20.91
C ALA A 121 10.45 -9.73 -21.02
N ARG A 122 10.04 -8.89 -20.05
CA ARG A 122 10.34 -7.45 -20.02
C ARG A 122 11.76 -7.20 -19.53
N SER A 123 12.75 -7.46 -20.38
CA SER A 123 14.19 -7.37 -20.04
C SER A 123 14.61 -6.05 -19.39
N LYS A 124 14.05 -4.91 -19.83
CA LYS A 124 14.29 -3.58 -19.23
C LYS A 124 13.92 -3.50 -17.75
N ARG A 125 13.00 -4.35 -17.27
CA ARG A 125 12.54 -4.41 -15.88
C ARG A 125 13.27 -5.45 -15.04
N TYR A 126 14.19 -6.24 -15.60
CA TYR A 126 14.88 -7.32 -14.86
C TYR A 126 15.66 -6.82 -13.63
N ARG A 127 16.29 -5.65 -13.72
CA ARG A 127 16.98 -5.05 -12.56
C ARG A 127 16.02 -4.74 -11.40
N HIS A 128 14.81 -4.26 -11.72
CA HIS A 128 13.78 -4.01 -10.71
C HIS A 128 13.25 -5.33 -10.13
N ALA A 129 12.94 -6.30 -10.99
CA ALA A 129 12.49 -7.62 -10.55
C ALA A 129 13.53 -8.34 -9.67
N ALA A 130 14.82 -8.22 -9.97
CA ALA A 130 15.88 -8.80 -9.14
C ALA A 130 15.93 -8.15 -7.76
N ARG A 131 15.80 -6.81 -7.69
CA ARG A 131 15.67 -6.10 -6.40
C ARG A 131 14.41 -6.51 -5.64
N HIS A 132 13.28 -6.67 -6.33
CA HIS A 132 12.05 -7.17 -5.70
C HIS A 132 12.24 -8.58 -5.12
N LEU A 133 13.01 -9.44 -5.78
CA LEU A 133 13.30 -10.78 -5.28
C LEU A 133 14.16 -10.74 -4.01
N LEU A 134 15.19 -9.88 -3.96
CA LEU A 134 15.99 -9.64 -2.75
C LEU A 134 15.14 -9.09 -1.61
N GLU A 135 14.23 -8.16 -1.91
CA GLU A 135 13.31 -7.62 -0.90
C GLU A 135 12.35 -8.69 -0.36
N CYS A 136 11.87 -9.60 -1.22
CA CYS A 136 11.07 -10.74 -0.77
C CYS A 136 11.84 -11.67 0.19
N ASP A 137 13.17 -11.79 0.09
CA ASP A 137 13.99 -12.56 1.02
C ASP A 137 14.09 -11.83 2.37
N ASN A 138 14.37 -10.52 2.33
CA ASN A 138 14.39 -9.67 3.53
C ASN A 138 13.08 -9.71 4.30
N LEU A 139 11.94 -9.56 3.62
CA LEU A 139 10.61 -9.65 4.21
C LEU A 139 10.34 -11.05 4.76
N ALA A 140 10.83 -12.09 4.10
CA ALA A 140 10.65 -13.45 4.56
C ALA A 140 11.36 -13.77 5.87
N ARG A 141 12.49 -13.11 6.14
CA ARG A 141 13.19 -13.22 7.42
C ARG A 141 12.50 -12.43 8.55
N GLN A 142 11.69 -11.43 8.21
CA GLN A 142 10.95 -10.61 9.17
C GLN A 142 9.59 -11.19 9.54
N ALA A 143 8.94 -11.90 8.61
CA ALA A 143 7.67 -12.56 8.86
C ALA A 143 7.89 -13.88 9.61
N ASN A 144 7.36 -13.97 10.84
CA ASN A 144 7.44 -15.19 11.65
C ASN A 144 6.56 -16.34 11.10
N ASP A 145 5.58 -16.05 10.25
CA ASP A 145 4.67 -17.03 9.65
C ASP A 145 4.18 -16.58 8.26
N PHE A 146 4.36 -17.44 7.25
CA PHE A 146 3.83 -17.25 5.89
C PHE A 146 2.49 -17.97 5.67
N GLY A 147 2.01 -18.72 6.67
CA GLY A 147 0.77 -19.47 6.61
C GLY A 147 0.71 -20.39 5.39
N ALA A 148 -0.32 -20.21 4.57
CA ALA A 148 -0.54 -20.99 3.35
C ALA A 148 0.24 -20.50 2.12
N ILE A 149 0.99 -19.40 2.23
CA ILE A 149 1.73 -18.83 1.11
C ILE A 149 3.05 -19.59 0.90
N GLU A 150 3.38 -19.82 -0.38
CA GLU A 150 4.63 -20.46 -0.78
C GLU A 150 5.85 -19.78 -0.12
N ALA A 151 6.66 -20.57 0.60
CA ALA A 151 7.89 -20.08 1.23
C ALA A 151 8.86 -19.48 0.19
N HIS A 152 9.73 -18.57 0.62
CA HIS A 152 10.64 -17.86 -0.29
C HIS A 152 11.50 -18.82 -1.14
N ASP A 153 12.12 -19.82 -0.51
CA ASP A 153 12.97 -20.79 -1.22
C ASP A 153 12.21 -21.61 -2.25
N ALA A 154 10.98 -22.01 -1.93
CA ALA A 154 10.10 -22.72 -2.85
C ALA A 154 9.73 -21.84 -4.05
N PHE A 155 9.39 -20.57 -3.80
CA PHE A 155 9.14 -19.58 -4.85
C PHE A 155 10.34 -19.40 -5.78
N VAL A 156 11.55 -19.24 -5.23
CA VAL A 156 12.79 -19.11 -6.01
C VAL A 156 13.07 -20.37 -6.84
N ALA A 157 12.89 -21.56 -6.26
CA ALA A 157 13.10 -22.83 -6.96
C ALA A 157 12.12 -23.01 -8.14
N ARG A 158 10.84 -22.67 -7.94
CA ARG A 158 9.83 -22.67 -9.00
C ARG A 158 10.15 -21.65 -10.09
N LEU A 159 10.59 -20.45 -9.70
CA LEU A 159 11.00 -19.40 -10.63
C LEU A 159 12.22 -19.83 -11.46
N LYS A 160 13.23 -20.47 -10.86
CA LYS A 160 14.38 -21.05 -11.56
C LYS A 160 13.97 -22.14 -12.54
N THR A 161 13.04 -23.01 -12.16
CA THR A 161 12.50 -24.05 -13.05
C THR A 161 11.82 -23.44 -14.29
N LYS A 162 10.94 -22.45 -14.09
CA LYS A 162 10.15 -21.81 -15.17
C LYS A 162 10.97 -20.83 -16.02
N HIS A 163 11.96 -20.16 -15.42
CA HIS A 163 12.65 -19.01 -16.01
C HIS A 163 14.17 -19.10 -15.98
N GLY A 164 14.74 -20.28 -15.74
CA GLY A 164 16.20 -20.49 -15.64
C GLY A 164 17.02 -20.04 -16.85
N ARG A 165 16.41 -20.02 -18.05
CA ARG A 165 17.08 -19.56 -19.29
C ARG A 165 17.26 -18.03 -19.35
N LYS A 166 16.61 -17.25 -18.48
CA LYS A 166 16.72 -15.78 -18.45
C LYS A 166 17.98 -15.36 -17.70
N GLN A 167 19.15 -15.71 -18.25
CA GLN A 167 20.45 -15.51 -17.62
C GLN A 167 20.70 -14.06 -17.18
N SER A 168 20.29 -13.08 -17.99
CA SER A 168 20.44 -11.66 -17.66
C SER A 168 19.62 -11.20 -16.45
N PHE A 169 18.57 -11.94 -16.05
CA PHE A 169 17.87 -11.71 -14.79
C PHE A 169 18.62 -12.37 -13.63
N TRP A 170 19.01 -13.65 -13.76
CA TRP A 170 19.69 -14.38 -12.68
C TRP A 170 21.08 -13.82 -12.36
N GLN A 171 21.77 -13.24 -13.34
CA GLN A 171 23.00 -12.47 -13.16
C GLN A 171 22.80 -11.12 -12.46
N LEU A 172 21.59 -10.77 -12.02
CA LEU A 172 21.33 -9.58 -11.19
C LEU A 172 20.88 -9.96 -9.78
N VAL A 173 20.64 -11.25 -9.53
CA VAL A 173 20.24 -11.80 -8.24
C VAL A 173 21.52 -12.31 -7.57
N HIS A 174 22.06 -11.53 -6.65
CA HIS A 174 23.30 -11.82 -5.91
C HIS A 174 23.11 -11.49 -4.44
#